data_AF-A0A843EHU2-F1
#
_entry.id   AF-A0A843EHU2-F1
#
_cell.length_a   1.000
_cell.length_b   1.000
_cell.length_c   1.000
_cell.angle_alpha   90.00
_cell.angle_beta   90.00
_cell.angle_gamma   90.00
#
_symmetry.space_group_name_H-M   'P 1'
#
loop_
_entity.id
_entity.type
_entity.pdbx_description
1 polymer ?
#
loop_
_entity_poly.entity_id
_entity_poly.type
_entity_poly.pdbx_seq_one_letter_code
_entity_poly.pdbx_strand_id
1 'polypeptide(L)'
;ATIIAWALGWSMFQVLFVAIVMFSCIPIVCMGLCQWMHGNGYRFLNLGVDWSTKKEKESREIASRWGKWIVIGTIVLALACAFITYNLIIGLLLMGLSIVLMVAPIFKGLSKGTPLPTWSKGTRIAVVAVALVLAVVPFMYIVGGGLGTTNSVEVSVDDDSFTVKAPFFDHTFSYDEVDDCQFMYPFDKGKRVMGYHSDTISSGHYNNNLFGDYELAAYTQVAACIVVSVDGEIYAFNQDSDELTTDVYDELIKKLDDY
;
A
#
# COMPACT_ATOMS: atom_id res chain seq x y z
N ALA A 1 -19.52 4.89 -5.84
CA ALA A 1 -18.11 4.70 -5.44
C ALA A 1 -17.38 3.70 -6.34
N THR A 2 -18.00 2.57 -6.70
CA THR A 2 -17.38 1.47 -7.48
C THR A 2 -16.98 1.83 -8.92
N ILE A 3 -17.77 2.61 -9.65
CA ILE A 3 -17.48 2.96 -11.06
C ILE A 3 -16.29 3.93 -11.18
N ILE A 4 -16.14 4.86 -10.25
CA ILE A 4 -15.04 5.86 -10.25
C ILE A 4 -13.72 5.22 -9.80
N ALA A 5 -13.78 4.25 -8.88
CA ALA A 5 -12.59 3.54 -8.40
C ALA A 5 -11.92 2.71 -9.51
N TRP A 6 -12.70 2.04 -10.35
CA TRP A 6 -12.17 1.27 -11.48
C TRP A 6 -11.51 2.17 -12.54
N ALA A 7 -12.06 3.36 -12.78
CA ALA A 7 -11.48 4.34 -13.71
C ALA A 7 -10.17 4.97 -13.20
N LEU A 8 -9.90 4.88 -11.89
CA LEU A 8 -8.67 5.39 -11.25
C LEU A 8 -7.62 4.29 -11.00
N GLY A 9 -7.87 3.06 -11.48
CA GLY A 9 -6.98 1.91 -11.26
C GLY A 9 -6.98 1.41 -9.81
N TRP A 10 -7.99 1.76 -9.00
CA TRP A 10 -8.02 1.36 -7.60
C TRP A 10 -8.48 -0.09 -7.46
N SER A 11 -7.74 -0.87 -6.70
CA SER A 11 -8.12 -2.25 -6.40
C SER A 11 -9.36 -2.27 -5.48
N MET A 12 -10.18 -3.33 -5.59
CA MET A 12 -11.34 -3.54 -4.73
C MET A 12 -10.97 -3.47 -3.23
N PHE A 13 -9.77 -3.93 -2.90
CA PHE A 13 -9.21 -3.85 -1.56
C PHE A 13 -9.01 -2.40 -1.08
N GLN A 14 -8.42 -1.53 -1.91
CA GLN A 14 -8.23 -0.11 -1.57
C GLN A 14 -9.58 0.60 -1.33
N VAL A 15 -10.59 0.29 -2.14
CA VAL A 15 -11.94 0.85 -1.98
C VAL A 15 -12.57 0.42 -0.66
N LEU A 16 -12.50 -0.87 -0.34
CA LEU A 16 -13.02 -1.42 0.93
C LEU A 16 -12.28 -0.83 2.14
N PHE A 17 -10.96 -0.70 2.06
CA PHE A 17 -10.16 -0.10 3.11
C PHE A 17 -10.56 1.35 3.39
N VAL A 18 -10.59 2.20 2.36
CA VAL A 18 -11.02 3.61 2.50
C VAL A 18 -12.45 3.68 3.05
N ALA A 19 -13.36 2.81 2.59
CA ALA A 19 -14.72 2.76 3.08
C ALA A 19 -14.81 2.43 4.58
N ILE A 20 -14.04 1.44 5.06
CA ILE A 20 -14.00 1.06 6.49
C ILE A 20 -13.48 2.21 7.34
N VAL A 21 -12.39 2.84 6.93
CA VAL A 21 -11.81 3.97 7.66
C VAL A 21 -12.79 5.15 7.69
N MET A 22 -13.40 5.50 6.55
CA MET A 22 -14.41 6.55 6.48
C MET A 22 -15.62 6.25 7.38
N PHE A 23 -16.06 5.00 7.43
CA PHE A 23 -17.14 4.58 8.33
C PHE A 23 -16.74 4.72 9.81
N SER A 24 -15.50 4.38 10.15
CA SER A 24 -14.98 4.53 11.52
C SER A 24 -14.83 5.99 11.96
N CYS A 25 -14.67 6.92 11.02
CA CYS A 25 -14.64 8.36 11.29
C CYS A 25 -16.02 8.91 11.68
N ILE A 26 -17.13 8.30 11.25
CA ILE A 26 -18.50 8.81 11.47
C ILE A 26 -18.80 8.97 12.98
N PRO A 27 -18.62 7.94 13.84
CA PRO A 27 -18.83 8.10 15.28
C PRO A 27 -17.96 9.20 15.92
N ILE A 28 -16.71 9.35 15.47
CA ILE A 28 -15.77 10.35 15.99
C ILE A 28 -16.23 11.77 15.62
N VAL A 29 -16.65 11.98 14.38
CA VAL A 29 -17.22 13.25 13.93
C VAL A 29 -18.52 13.56 14.68
N CYS A 30 -19.42 12.58 14.83
CA CYS A 30 -20.66 12.77 15.59
C CYS A 30 -20.39 13.15 17.04
N MET A 31 -19.44 12.48 17.72
CA MET A 31 -19.04 12.85 19.08
C MET A 31 -18.42 14.25 19.14
N GLY A 32 -17.52 14.58 18.21
CA GLY A 32 -16.90 15.90 18.14
C GLY A 32 -17.92 17.03 17.87
N LEU A 33 -18.90 16.80 17.00
CA LEU A 33 -20.00 17.73 16.74
C LEU A 33 -20.91 17.91 17.96
N CYS A 34 -21.28 16.82 18.63
CA CYS A 34 -22.04 16.87 19.87
C CYS A 34 -21.31 17.67 20.95
N GLN A 35 -20.01 17.45 21.11
CA GLN A 35 -19.15 18.20 22.02
C GLN A 35 -19.05 19.68 21.63
N TRP A 36 -18.87 19.97 20.34
CA TRP A 36 -18.77 21.34 19.84
C TRP A 36 -20.06 22.15 20.06
N MET A 37 -21.22 21.58 19.73
CA MET A 37 -22.51 22.27 19.83
C MET A 37 -23.00 22.43 21.27
N HIS A 38 -22.87 21.39 22.10
CA HIS A 38 -23.50 21.38 23.43
C HIS A 38 -22.50 21.61 24.58
N GLY A 39 -21.19 21.48 24.33
CA GLY A 39 -20.17 21.43 25.39
C GLY A 39 -20.32 20.22 26.32
N ASN A 40 -21.26 19.31 26.03
CA ASN A 40 -21.50 18.08 26.77
C ASN A 40 -20.45 17.05 26.37
N GLY A 41 -19.80 16.45 27.38
CA GLY A 41 -18.78 15.43 27.16
C GLY A 41 -17.46 15.67 27.90
N TYR A 42 -17.31 16.80 28.62
CA TYR A 42 -16.17 17.03 29.51
C TYR A 42 -15.97 15.91 30.55
N ARG A 43 -17.07 15.26 30.99
CA ARG A 43 -17.02 14.11 31.92
C ARG A 43 -16.39 12.85 31.33
N PHE A 44 -16.42 12.68 30.01
CA PHE A 44 -15.76 11.55 29.33
C PHE A 44 -14.29 11.85 29.01
N LEU A 45 -13.86 13.11 29.14
CA LEU A 45 -12.50 13.57 28.86
C LEU A 45 -11.61 13.43 30.10
N ASN A 46 -11.21 12.21 30.46
CA ASN A 46 -10.29 11.99 31.59
C ASN A 46 -8.81 12.08 31.15
N LEU A 47 -8.40 13.28 30.71
CA LEU A 47 -7.07 13.59 30.17
C LEU A 47 -6.18 14.34 31.18
N GLY A 48 -6.37 14.10 32.47
CA GLY A 48 -5.60 14.75 33.55
C GLY A 48 -6.13 16.12 33.96
N VAL A 49 -7.30 16.51 33.46
CA VAL A 49 -8.02 17.70 33.91
C VAL A 49 -8.92 17.30 35.08
N ASP A 50 -8.70 17.90 36.24
CA ASP A 50 -9.60 17.73 37.40
C ASP A 50 -10.86 18.59 37.22
N TRP A 51 -11.88 17.99 36.62
CA TRP A 51 -13.16 18.65 36.34
C TRP A 51 -13.95 19.00 37.59
N SER A 52 -13.65 18.40 38.75
CA SER A 52 -14.35 18.68 40.00
C SER A 52 -14.07 20.10 40.52
N THR A 53 -12.91 20.65 40.16
CA THR A 53 -12.45 21.97 40.61
C THR A 53 -12.91 23.12 39.70
N LYS A 54 -13.33 22.82 38.46
CA LYS A 54 -13.71 23.84 37.46
C LYS A 54 -15.21 24.12 37.50
N LYS A 55 -15.57 25.38 37.27
CA LYS A 55 -16.97 25.76 37.06
C LYS A 55 -17.47 25.09 35.78
N GLU A 56 -18.68 24.54 35.84
CA GLU A 56 -19.29 23.78 34.74
C GLU A 56 -19.27 24.54 33.39
N LYS A 57 -19.49 25.86 33.42
CA LYS A 57 -19.42 26.71 32.22
C LYS A 57 -18.05 26.68 31.55
N GLU A 58 -16.98 26.76 32.34
CA GLU A 58 -15.60 26.70 31.83
C GLU A 58 -15.29 25.30 31.26
N SER A 59 -15.79 24.25 31.90
CA SER A 59 -15.65 22.87 31.42
C SER A 59 -16.34 22.65 30.08
N ARG A 60 -17.54 23.21 29.90
CA ARG A 60 -18.30 23.15 28.64
C ARG A 60 -17.61 23.93 27.53
N GLU A 61 -17.04 25.10 27.81
CA GLU A 61 -16.28 25.89 26.82
C GLU A 61 -14.99 25.20 26.38
N ILE A 62 -14.31 24.48 27.29
CA ILE A 62 -13.13 23.67 26.95
C ILE A 62 -13.57 22.49 26.06
N ALA A 63 -14.58 21.73 26.46
CA ALA A 63 -15.09 20.60 25.67
C ALA A 63 -15.60 21.01 24.28
N SER A 64 -16.27 22.16 24.17
CA SER A 64 -16.73 22.69 22.88
C SER A 64 -15.58 23.03 21.94
N ARG A 65 -14.53 23.69 22.47
CA ARG A 65 -13.31 24.01 21.70
C ARG A 65 -12.60 22.76 21.20
N TRP A 66 -12.56 21.73 22.03
CA TRP A 66 -11.95 20.44 21.71
C TRP A 66 -12.75 19.68 20.66
N GLY A 67 -14.08 19.63 20.81
CA GLY A 67 -14.98 19.03 19.82
C GLY A 67 -14.74 19.61 18.42
N LYS A 68 -14.55 20.94 18.32
CA LYS A 68 -14.20 21.60 17.05
C LYS A 68 -12.92 21.06 16.43
N TRP A 69 -11.84 20.93 17.19
CA TRP A 69 -10.55 20.43 16.68
C TRP A 69 -10.56 18.94 16.39
N ILE A 70 -11.34 18.14 17.12
CA ILE A 70 -11.59 16.73 16.81
C ILE A 70 -12.29 16.62 15.45
N VAL A 71 -13.32 17.42 15.18
CA VAL A 71 -14.02 17.43 13.89
C VAL A 71 -13.06 17.82 12.76
N ILE A 72 -12.32 18.92 12.91
CA ILE A 72 -11.36 19.39 11.89
C ILE A 72 -10.28 18.33 11.66
N GLY A 73 -9.68 17.79 12.72
CA GLY A 73 -8.67 16.75 12.63
C GLY A 73 -9.20 15.49 11.94
N THR A 74 -10.44 15.08 12.21
CA THR A 74 -11.02 13.86 11.63
C THR A 74 -11.31 14.04 10.14
N ILE A 75 -11.69 15.25 9.72
CA ILE A 75 -11.83 15.59 8.29
C ILE A 75 -10.46 15.55 7.59
N VAL A 76 -9.41 16.11 8.22
CA VAL A 76 -8.05 16.05 7.67
C VAL A 76 -7.53 14.60 7.61
N LEU A 77 -7.85 13.77 8.61
CA LEU A 77 -7.51 12.34 8.61
C LEU A 77 -8.22 11.59 7.47
N ALA A 78 -9.51 11.85 7.26
CA ALA A 78 -10.28 11.29 6.16
C ALA A 78 -9.68 11.67 4.79
N LEU A 79 -9.26 12.93 4.63
CA LEU A 79 -8.56 13.39 3.43
C LEU A 79 -7.17 12.73 3.29
N ALA A 80 -6.43 12.59 4.39
CA ALA A 80 -5.13 11.91 4.38
C ALA A 80 -5.22 10.48 3.86
N CYS A 81 -6.23 9.72 4.28
CA CYS A 81 -6.47 8.36 3.80
C CYS A 81 -6.79 8.31 2.31
N ALA A 82 -7.51 9.30 1.78
CA ALA A 82 -7.75 9.42 0.35
C ALA A 82 -6.49 9.84 -0.43
N PHE A 83 -5.56 10.57 0.19
CA PHE A 83 -4.30 10.98 -0.45
C PHE A 83 -3.21 9.91 -0.40
N ILE A 84 -3.22 9.01 0.59
CA ILE A 84 -2.28 7.86 0.64
C ILE A 84 -2.35 7.03 -0.64
N THR A 85 -3.54 6.92 -1.26
CA THR A 85 -3.70 6.15 -2.51
C THR A 85 -3.10 6.84 -3.74
N TYR A 86 -2.86 8.16 -3.69
CA TYR A 86 -2.25 8.93 -4.78
C TYR A 86 -0.77 9.23 -4.54
N ASN A 87 -0.41 9.57 -3.31
CA ASN A 87 0.96 9.88 -2.93
C ASN A 87 1.17 9.61 -1.43
N LEU A 88 1.97 8.58 -1.14
CA LEU A 88 2.22 8.12 0.22
C LEU A 88 2.77 9.23 1.12
N ILE A 89 3.73 10.03 0.63
CA ILE A 89 4.40 11.07 1.43
C ILE A 89 3.38 12.13 1.83
N ILE A 90 2.59 12.63 0.88
CA ILE A 90 1.55 13.64 1.14
C ILE A 90 0.50 13.08 2.11
N GLY A 91 0.07 11.83 1.91
CA GLY A 91 -0.86 11.14 2.81
C GLY A 91 -0.34 11.05 4.25
N LEU A 92 0.93 10.64 4.44
CA LEU A 92 1.55 10.55 5.76
C LEU A 92 1.70 11.92 6.44
N LEU A 93 2.07 12.97 5.68
CA LEU A 93 2.16 14.33 6.19
C LEU A 93 0.81 14.86 6.68
N LEU A 94 -0.27 14.65 5.90
CA LEU A 94 -1.63 15.03 6.29
C LEU A 94 -2.12 14.23 7.50
N MET A 95 -1.74 12.96 7.59
CA MET A 95 -2.05 12.13 8.75
C MET A 95 -1.34 12.66 10.01
N GLY A 96 -0.06 13.00 9.92
CA GLY A 96 0.68 13.67 11.00
C GLY A 96 0.04 14.99 11.42
N LEU A 97 -0.35 15.83 10.45
CA LEU A 97 -1.07 17.09 10.69
C LEU A 97 -2.39 16.85 11.43
N SER A 98 -3.16 15.84 11.04
CA SER A 98 -4.44 15.51 11.70
C SER A 98 -4.27 15.20 13.19
N ILE A 99 -3.23 14.44 13.54
CA ILE A 99 -2.90 14.08 14.93
C ILE A 99 -2.51 15.34 15.71
N VAL A 100 -1.65 16.19 15.12
CA VAL A 100 -1.27 17.47 15.74
C VAL A 100 -2.48 18.35 16.00
N LEU A 101 -3.42 18.44 15.05
CA LEU A 101 -4.65 19.24 15.23
C LEU A 101 -5.53 18.71 16.37
N MET A 102 -5.62 17.38 16.54
CA MET A 102 -6.38 16.78 17.64
C MET A 102 -5.68 16.93 19.00
N VAL A 103 -4.34 16.89 19.03
CA VAL A 103 -3.55 16.77 20.26
C VAL A 103 -2.98 18.11 20.77
N ALA A 104 -2.64 19.07 19.90
CA ALA A 104 -2.11 20.37 20.30
C ALA A 104 -3.01 21.18 21.27
N PRO A 105 -4.36 21.16 21.12
CA PRO A 105 -5.26 21.83 22.07
C PRO A 105 -5.17 21.25 23.49
N ILE A 106 -4.76 19.99 23.62
CA ILE A 106 -4.61 19.27 24.89
C ILE A 106 -3.45 19.84 25.68
N PHE A 107 -2.27 19.88 25.06
CA PHE A 107 -1.06 20.37 25.70
C PHE A 107 -1.13 21.86 26.04
N LYS A 108 -1.79 22.67 25.19
CA LYS A 108 -2.01 24.10 25.47
C LYS A 108 -3.02 24.33 26.61
N GLY A 109 -3.91 23.36 26.87
CA GLY A 109 -4.81 23.35 28.03
C GLY A 109 -4.12 22.91 29.32
N LEU A 110 -3.19 21.95 29.22
CA LEU A 110 -2.42 21.37 30.35
C LEU A 110 -1.28 22.28 30.84
N SER A 111 -0.71 23.13 29.99
CA SER A 111 0.39 24.05 30.34
C SER A 111 0.04 25.11 31.39
N LYS A 112 -1.22 25.17 31.84
CA LYS A 112 -1.67 25.97 32.98
C LYS A 112 -1.44 25.31 34.36
N GLY A 113 -0.53 24.34 34.45
CA GLY A 113 -0.04 23.78 35.71
C GLY A 113 -0.79 22.53 36.21
N THR A 114 -1.48 21.80 35.34
CA THR A 114 -2.11 20.53 35.70
C THR A 114 -1.11 19.37 35.56
N PRO A 115 -1.00 18.46 36.56
CA PRO A 115 -0.09 17.32 36.50
C PRO A 115 -0.42 16.38 35.33
N LEU A 116 0.61 15.72 34.79
CA LEU A 116 0.48 14.78 33.67
C LEU A 116 -0.48 13.64 34.04
N PRO A 117 -1.42 13.27 33.14
CA PRO A 117 -2.39 12.22 33.41
C PRO A 117 -1.71 10.87 33.67
N THR A 118 -2.11 10.17 34.72
CA THR A 118 -1.79 8.75 34.91
C THR A 118 -2.75 7.92 34.04
N TRP A 119 -2.23 7.17 33.09
CA TRP A 119 -3.03 6.54 32.04
C TRP A 119 -3.85 5.38 32.57
N SER A 120 -5.18 5.44 32.39
CA SER A 120 -6.09 4.33 32.71
C SER A 120 -5.83 3.12 31.80
N LYS A 121 -6.19 1.91 32.24
CA LYS A 121 -6.01 0.68 31.43
C LYS A 121 -6.68 0.80 30.05
N GLY A 122 -7.85 1.44 29.96
CA GLY A 122 -8.58 1.66 28.69
C GLY A 122 -7.86 2.62 27.75
N THR A 123 -7.23 3.68 28.28
CA THR A 123 -6.45 4.65 27.48
C THR A 123 -5.20 4.00 26.89
N ARG A 124 -4.55 3.10 27.64
CA ARG A 124 -3.40 2.33 27.13
C ARG A 124 -3.80 1.42 25.97
N ILE A 125 -4.93 0.72 26.09
CA ILE A 125 -5.47 -0.13 25.02
C ILE A 125 -5.80 0.69 23.77
N ALA A 126 -6.43 1.85 23.94
CA ALA A 126 -6.77 2.73 22.82
C ALA A 126 -5.54 3.26 22.07
N VAL A 127 -4.48 3.65 22.79
CA VAL A 127 -3.25 4.14 22.15
C VAL A 127 -2.46 3.01 21.50
N VAL A 128 -2.42 1.82 22.09
CA VAL A 128 -1.84 0.64 21.44
C VAL A 128 -2.62 0.29 20.18
N ALA A 129 -3.95 0.34 20.20
CA ALA A 129 -4.78 0.08 19.02
C ALA A 129 -4.54 1.11 17.91
N VAL A 130 -4.47 2.40 18.25
CA VAL A 130 -4.15 3.47 17.28
C VAL A 130 -2.74 3.30 16.71
N ALA A 131 -1.74 3.01 17.55
CA ALA A 131 -0.38 2.75 17.10
C ALA A 131 -0.29 1.53 16.17
N LEU A 132 -1.04 0.46 16.48
CA LEU A 132 -1.16 -0.72 15.63
C LEU A 132 -1.76 -0.39 14.27
N VAL A 133 -2.85 0.39 14.24
CA VAL A 133 -3.46 0.83 12.97
C VAL A 133 -2.47 1.67 12.17
N LEU A 134 -1.78 2.63 12.81
CA LEU A 134 -0.79 3.49 12.16
C LEU A 134 0.44 2.72 11.63
N ALA A 135 0.78 1.56 12.22
CA ALA A 135 1.88 0.71 11.76
C ALA A 135 1.43 -0.30 10.68
N VAL A 136 0.24 -0.88 10.82
CA VAL A 136 -0.28 -1.90 9.90
C VAL A 136 -0.73 -1.28 8.58
N VAL A 137 -1.30 -0.08 8.60
CA VAL A 137 -1.83 0.57 7.38
C VAL A 137 -0.73 0.87 6.33
N PRO A 138 0.41 1.49 6.67
CA PRO A 138 1.51 1.69 5.71
C PRO A 138 2.11 0.36 5.23
N PHE A 139 2.24 -0.62 6.13
CA PHE A 139 2.76 -1.94 5.78
C PHE A 139 1.86 -2.67 4.78
N MET A 140 0.54 -2.66 4.99
CA MET A 140 -0.43 -3.26 4.07
C MET A 140 -0.47 -2.54 2.71
N TYR A 141 -0.21 -1.23 2.67
CA TYR A 141 -0.10 -0.48 1.41
C TYR A 141 1.18 -0.85 0.64
N ILE A 142 2.30 -1.04 1.33
CA ILE A 142 3.57 -1.49 0.74
C ILE A 142 3.41 -2.93 0.19
N VAL A 143 2.83 -3.83 0.98
CA VAL A 143 2.64 -5.24 0.58
C VAL A 143 1.56 -5.40 -0.49
N GLY A 144 0.54 -4.54 -0.51
CA GLY A 144 -0.59 -4.59 -1.44
C GLY A 144 -0.35 -3.92 -2.80
N GLY A 145 0.90 -3.64 -3.18
CA GLY A 145 1.24 -3.09 -4.50
C GLY A 145 1.17 -1.57 -4.63
N GLY A 146 1.11 -0.82 -3.52
CA GLY A 146 1.10 0.65 -3.55
C GLY A 146 2.40 1.29 -4.08
N LEU A 147 3.49 0.52 -4.11
CA LEU A 147 4.74 0.87 -4.79
C LEU A 147 4.78 0.18 -6.16
N GLY A 148 3.97 0.66 -7.10
CA GLY A 148 4.19 0.52 -8.55
C GLY A 148 4.62 -0.84 -9.09
N THR A 149 4.08 -1.96 -8.61
CA THR A 149 4.31 -3.25 -9.27
C THR A 149 3.52 -3.24 -10.57
N THR A 150 4.21 -3.31 -11.71
CA THR A 150 3.62 -3.43 -13.04
C THR A 150 2.70 -4.64 -13.05
N ASN A 151 1.40 -4.49 -13.33
CA ASN A 151 0.47 -5.62 -13.28
C ASN A 151 0.44 -6.41 -14.62
N SER A 152 1.56 -6.36 -15.35
CA SER A 152 1.82 -6.86 -16.70
C SER A 152 3.26 -7.39 -16.77
N VAL A 153 3.49 -8.36 -17.66
CA VAL A 153 4.86 -8.67 -18.14
C VAL A 153 5.09 -7.79 -19.36
N GLU A 154 6.07 -6.90 -19.28
CA GLU A 154 6.47 -5.99 -20.34
C GLU A 154 7.85 -6.42 -20.86
N VAL A 155 7.96 -6.63 -22.17
CA VAL A 155 9.23 -6.92 -22.84
C VAL A 155 9.51 -5.77 -23.81
N SER A 156 10.67 -5.15 -23.68
CA SER A 156 11.15 -4.10 -24.58
C SER A 156 12.42 -4.60 -25.26
N VAL A 157 12.39 -4.68 -26.58
CA VAL A 157 13.51 -5.11 -27.42
C VAL A 157 14.17 -3.84 -27.97
N ASP A 158 15.38 -3.55 -27.50
CA ASP A 158 16.19 -2.43 -27.99
C ASP A 158 17.30 -2.95 -28.92
N ASP A 159 18.16 -2.05 -29.42
CA ASP A 159 19.19 -2.40 -30.42
C ASP A 159 20.35 -3.25 -29.86
N ASP A 160 20.75 -3.01 -28.60
CA ASP A 160 21.92 -3.66 -27.97
C ASP A 160 21.53 -4.57 -26.78
N SER A 161 20.27 -4.52 -26.35
CA SER A 161 19.76 -5.26 -25.21
C SER A 161 18.25 -5.45 -25.28
N PHE A 162 17.70 -6.34 -24.46
CA PHE A 162 16.27 -6.41 -24.20
C PHE A 162 16.00 -6.37 -22.70
N THR A 163 14.86 -5.78 -22.33
CA THR A 163 14.45 -5.59 -20.93
C THR A 163 13.12 -6.27 -20.68
N VAL A 164 13.03 -7.00 -19.56
CA VAL A 164 11.83 -7.71 -19.13
C VAL A 164 11.42 -7.24 -17.75
N LYS A 165 10.20 -6.71 -17.63
CA LYS A 165 9.65 -6.14 -16.39
C LYS A 165 8.36 -6.81 -15.99
N ALA A 166 8.28 -7.21 -14.73
CA ALA A 166 7.10 -7.73 -14.06
C ALA A 166 7.20 -7.44 -12.55
N PRO A 167 6.16 -7.69 -11.73
CA PRO A 167 6.27 -7.55 -10.28
C PRO A 167 7.43 -8.40 -9.75
N PHE A 168 8.34 -7.83 -8.97
CA PHE A 168 9.48 -8.57 -8.40
C PHE A 168 10.42 -9.20 -9.46
N PHE A 169 10.43 -8.67 -10.69
CA PHE A 169 11.33 -9.10 -11.76
C PHE A 169 11.62 -7.89 -12.69
N ASP A 170 12.84 -7.39 -12.70
CA ASP A 170 13.27 -6.26 -13.55
C ASP A 170 14.71 -6.51 -13.99
N HIS A 171 14.86 -7.12 -15.17
CA HIS A 171 16.14 -7.51 -15.73
C HIS A 171 16.31 -6.95 -17.13
N THR A 172 17.52 -6.46 -17.40
CA THR A 172 17.97 -6.05 -18.74
C THR A 172 19.12 -6.96 -19.12
N PHE A 173 19.01 -7.60 -20.27
CA PHE A 173 19.98 -8.56 -20.80
C PHE A 173 20.63 -7.97 -22.06
N SER A 174 21.95 -7.86 -22.08
CA SER A 174 22.68 -7.52 -23.30
C SER A 174 22.75 -8.75 -24.21
N TYR A 175 22.60 -8.56 -25.53
CA TYR A 175 22.65 -9.69 -26.47
C TYR A 175 24.00 -10.44 -26.44
N ASP A 176 25.11 -9.71 -26.21
CA ASP A 176 26.47 -10.27 -26.10
C ASP A 176 26.65 -11.24 -24.92
N GLU A 177 25.80 -11.15 -23.89
CA GLU A 177 25.88 -11.93 -22.65
C GLU A 177 24.94 -13.14 -22.66
N VAL A 178 24.08 -13.27 -23.69
CA VAL A 178 23.14 -14.39 -23.80
C VAL A 178 23.85 -15.63 -24.30
N ASP A 179 23.93 -16.65 -23.47
CA ASP A 179 24.52 -17.94 -23.81
C ASP A 179 23.60 -18.77 -24.72
N ASP A 180 22.30 -18.75 -24.44
CA ASP A 180 21.30 -19.56 -25.14
C ASP A 180 19.89 -18.97 -24.98
N CYS A 181 19.06 -19.12 -26.01
CA CYS A 181 17.67 -18.67 -26.03
C CYS A 181 16.79 -19.75 -26.66
N GLN A 182 15.82 -20.25 -25.89
CA GLN A 182 14.95 -21.36 -26.29
C GLN A 182 13.48 -20.99 -26.19
N PHE A 183 12.70 -21.44 -27.17
CA PHE A 183 11.24 -21.39 -27.11
C PHE A 183 10.68 -22.73 -26.60
N MET A 184 9.83 -22.66 -25.56
CA MET A 184 9.19 -23.84 -24.97
C MET A 184 7.67 -23.77 -25.06
N TYR A 185 7.06 -24.85 -25.58
CA TYR A 185 5.62 -25.04 -25.63
C TYR A 185 5.24 -26.53 -25.54
N PRO A 186 4.49 -26.97 -24.51
CA PRO A 186 4.09 -26.24 -23.31
C PRO A 186 5.25 -26.13 -22.29
N PHE A 187 5.31 -25.02 -21.56
CA PHE A 187 6.29 -24.80 -20.50
C PHE A 187 5.74 -25.19 -19.12
N ASP A 188 6.47 -26.05 -18.39
CA ASP A 188 6.17 -26.38 -16.99
C ASP A 188 6.93 -25.44 -16.03
N LYS A 189 6.16 -24.56 -15.37
CA LYS A 189 6.67 -23.59 -14.40
C LYS A 189 7.20 -24.25 -13.12
N GLY A 190 6.85 -25.51 -12.83
CA GLY A 190 7.24 -26.15 -11.59
C GLY A 190 6.70 -25.45 -10.33
N LYS A 191 7.55 -25.30 -9.30
CA LYS A 191 7.18 -24.80 -7.97
C LYS A 191 7.76 -23.42 -7.69
N ARG A 192 6.94 -22.50 -7.23
CA ARG A 192 7.38 -21.19 -6.75
C ARG A 192 8.15 -21.32 -5.43
N VAL A 193 9.33 -20.73 -5.36
CA VAL A 193 10.16 -20.61 -4.15
C VAL A 193 9.91 -19.27 -3.46
N MET A 194 10.00 -18.16 -4.21
CA MET A 194 9.71 -16.79 -3.74
C MET A 194 9.16 -15.93 -4.89
N GLY A 195 8.39 -14.89 -4.59
CA GLY A 195 7.94 -13.91 -5.59
C GLY A 195 6.45 -13.60 -5.56
N TYR A 196 5.96 -13.01 -6.65
CA TYR A 196 4.58 -12.55 -6.83
C TYR A 196 3.74 -13.55 -7.60
N HIS A 197 2.47 -13.68 -7.23
CA HIS A 197 1.51 -14.49 -7.98
C HIS A 197 0.12 -13.86 -7.85
N SER A 198 -0.52 -13.66 -8.98
CA SER A 198 -1.91 -13.28 -9.14
C SER A 198 -2.61 -14.29 -10.05
N ASP A 199 -3.92 -14.13 -10.24
CA ASP A 199 -4.68 -14.97 -11.19
C ASP A 199 -4.17 -14.84 -12.63
N THR A 200 -3.46 -13.75 -12.94
CA THR A 200 -2.99 -13.42 -14.29
C THR A 200 -1.48 -13.54 -14.47
N ILE A 201 -0.66 -13.26 -13.44
CA ILE A 201 0.80 -13.14 -13.56
C ILE A 201 1.50 -13.88 -12.44
N SER A 202 2.64 -14.45 -12.77
CA SER A 202 3.50 -15.20 -11.88
C SER A 202 4.94 -14.78 -12.11
N SER A 203 5.61 -14.30 -11.06
CA SER A 203 6.98 -13.81 -11.19
C SER A 203 7.83 -14.01 -9.93
N GLY A 204 9.15 -14.08 -10.11
CA GLY A 204 10.14 -14.31 -9.04
C GLY A 204 10.88 -15.64 -9.20
N HIS A 205 11.36 -16.23 -8.10
CA HIS A 205 12.14 -17.47 -8.10
C HIS A 205 11.29 -18.74 -8.13
N TYR A 206 11.62 -19.63 -9.06
CA TYR A 206 10.97 -20.90 -9.32
C TYR A 206 11.97 -22.04 -9.33
N ASN A 207 11.46 -23.25 -9.13
CA ASN A 207 12.21 -24.49 -9.25
C ASN A 207 11.43 -25.52 -10.07
N ASN A 208 12.04 -26.10 -11.11
CA ASN A 208 11.48 -27.21 -11.85
C ASN A 208 12.51 -28.32 -12.10
N ASN A 209 12.05 -29.48 -12.57
CA ASN A 209 12.92 -30.63 -12.77
C ASN A 209 13.88 -30.47 -13.97
N LEU A 210 13.61 -29.52 -14.87
CA LEU A 210 14.37 -29.34 -16.11
C LEU A 210 15.55 -28.39 -15.91
N PHE A 211 15.32 -27.27 -15.23
CA PHE A 211 16.26 -26.17 -15.05
C PHE A 211 16.80 -26.06 -13.63
N GLY A 212 16.21 -26.76 -12.65
CA GLY A 212 16.53 -26.52 -11.25
C GLY A 212 15.96 -25.17 -10.83
N ASP A 213 16.79 -24.33 -10.20
CA ASP A 213 16.41 -22.98 -9.75
C ASP A 213 16.54 -21.97 -10.90
N TYR A 214 15.52 -21.13 -11.08
CA TYR A 214 15.48 -20.12 -12.13
C TYR A 214 14.54 -18.96 -11.75
N GLU A 215 14.60 -17.84 -12.48
CA GLU A 215 13.65 -16.74 -12.33
C GLU A 215 12.59 -16.73 -13.44
N LEU A 216 11.35 -16.44 -13.06
CA LEU A 216 10.19 -16.44 -13.96
C LEU A 216 9.55 -15.05 -14.00
N ALA A 217 9.06 -14.64 -15.16
CA ALA A 217 8.11 -13.54 -15.36
C ALA A 217 7.08 -13.91 -16.43
N ALA A 218 5.96 -14.50 -16.02
CA ALA A 218 5.01 -15.09 -16.96
C ALA A 218 3.53 -14.88 -16.60
N TYR A 219 2.71 -14.68 -17.62
CA TYR A 219 1.26 -14.83 -17.56
C TYR A 219 0.89 -16.28 -17.22
N THR A 220 0.01 -16.45 -16.24
CA THR A 220 -0.36 -17.76 -15.67
C THR A 220 -1.05 -18.67 -16.67
N GLN A 221 -1.88 -18.11 -17.56
CA GLN A 221 -2.72 -18.83 -18.51
C GLN A 221 -2.03 -19.17 -19.84
N VAL A 222 -0.84 -18.60 -20.08
CA VAL A 222 -0.08 -18.76 -21.33
C VAL A 222 0.88 -19.93 -21.18
N ALA A 223 0.86 -20.83 -22.16
CA ALA A 223 1.63 -22.07 -22.13
C ALA A 223 2.99 -21.94 -22.81
N ALA A 224 3.14 -20.98 -23.74
CA ALA A 224 4.41 -20.61 -24.32
C ALA A 224 5.29 -19.88 -23.30
N CYS A 225 6.60 -20.14 -23.36
CA CYS A 225 7.60 -19.39 -22.61
C CYS A 225 8.92 -19.32 -23.39
N ILE A 226 9.57 -18.18 -23.32
CA ILE A 226 10.94 -17.96 -23.76
C ILE A 226 11.83 -18.23 -22.55
N VAL A 227 12.90 -18.98 -22.74
CA VAL A 227 13.90 -19.26 -21.72
C VAL A 227 15.25 -18.77 -22.22
N VAL A 228 15.92 -17.94 -21.42
CA VAL A 228 17.21 -17.36 -21.73
C VAL A 228 18.21 -17.78 -20.65
N SER A 229 19.40 -18.19 -21.07
CA SER A 229 20.55 -18.45 -20.19
C SER A 229 21.54 -17.30 -20.30
N VAL A 230 21.94 -16.74 -19.15
CA VAL A 230 22.93 -15.66 -19.07
C VAL A 230 23.84 -15.96 -17.89
N ASP A 231 25.15 -16.08 -18.13
CA ASP A 231 26.17 -16.37 -17.10
C ASP A 231 25.86 -17.62 -16.25
N GLY A 232 25.19 -18.61 -16.85
CA GLY A 232 24.77 -19.84 -16.17
C GLY A 232 23.52 -19.72 -15.28
N GLU A 233 22.89 -18.54 -15.23
CA GLU A 233 21.58 -18.32 -14.60
C GLU A 233 20.46 -18.40 -15.65
N ILE A 234 19.28 -18.89 -15.25
CA ILE A 234 18.17 -19.15 -16.16
C ILE A 234 17.01 -18.19 -15.87
N TYR A 235 16.51 -17.57 -16.93
CA TYR A 235 15.38 -16.65 -16.90
C TYR A 235 14.31 -17.12 -17.87
N ALA A 236 13.07 -17.19 -17.40
CA ALA A 236 11.93 -17.59 -18.23
C ALA A 236 10.86 -16.49 -18.24
N PHE A 237 10.37 -16.11 -19.42
CA PHE A 237 9.32 -15.11 -19.52
C PHE A 237 8.38 -15.34 -20.72
N ASN A 238 7.19 -14.76 -20.67
CA ASN A 238 6.23 -14.81 -21.78
C ASN A 238 5.40 -13.53 -21.91
N GLN A 239 4.60 -13.45 -22.97
CA GLN A 239 3.64 -12.38 -23.22
C GLN A 239 2.21 -12.82 -22.87
N ASP A 240 1.25 -11.91 -23.06
CA ASP A 240 -0.17 -12.10 -22.73
C ASP A 240 -0.88 -13.22 -23.53
N SER A 241 -0.22 -13.75 -24.57
CA SER A 241 -0.69 -14.80 -25.46
C SER A 241 0.46 -15.63 -26.02
N ASP A 242 0.15 -16.86 -26.46
CA ASP A 242 1.14 -17.74 -27.09
C ASP A 242 1.68 -17.14 -28.41
N GLU A 243 0.82 -16.46 -29.16
CA GLU A 243 1.16 -15.77 -30.42
C GLU A 243 2.16 -14.64 -30.15
N LEU A 244 1.85 -13.72 -29.22
CA LEU A 244 2.77 -12.62 -28.90
C LEU A 244 4.08 -13.11 -28.27
N THR A 245 4.06 -14.23 -27.54
CA THR A 245 5.28 -14.85 -27.03
C THR A 245 6.14 -15.39 -28.17
N THR A 246 5.52 -15.95 -29.20
CA THR A 246 6.22 -16.44 -30.40
C THR A 246 6.82 -15.28 -31.20
N ASP A 247 6.05 -14.20 -31.40
CA ASP A 247 6.52 -13.01 -32.12
C ASP A 247 7.75 -12.38 -31.45
N VAL A 248 7.73 -12.25 -30.12
CA VAL A 248 8.87 -11.74 -29.35
C VAL A 248 10.08 -12.68 -29.45
N TYR A 249 9.87 -13.99 -29.40
CA TYR A 249 10.96 -14.96 -29.59
C TYR A 249 11.61 -14.82 -30.97
N ASP A 250 10.82 -14.74 -32.03
CA ASP A 250 11.30 -14.58 -33.40
C ASP A 250 12.06 -13.25 -33.60
N GLU A 251 11.69 -12.20 -32.87
CA GLU A 251 12.41 -10.93 -32.84
C GLU A 251 13.75 -11.04 -32.11
N LEU A 252 13.77 -11.69 -30.93
CA LEU A 252 14.97 -11.90 -30.14
C LEU A 252 16.01 -12.76 -30.88
N ILE A 253 15.60 -13.85 -31.53
CA ILE A 253 16.51 -14.71 -32.30
C ILE A 253 17.17 -13.94 -33.44
N LYS A 254 16.42 -13.09 -34.15
CA LYS A 254 17.00 -12.24 -35.22
C LYS A 254 18.06 -11.28 -34.68
N LYS A 255 17.81 -10.70 -33.49
CA LYS A 255 18.76 -9.80 -32.84
C LYS A 255 19.98 -10.55 -32.32
N LEU A 256 19.81 -11.74 -31.75
CA LEU A 256 20.91 -12.58 -31.27
C LEU A 256 21.79 -13.10 -32.42
N ASP A 257 21.22 -13.40 -33.59
CA ASP A 257 21.99 -13.80 -34.76
C ASP A 257 22.93 -12.69 -35.30
N ASP A 258 22.69 -11.43 -34.93
CA ASP A 258 23.53 -10.29 -35.31
C ASP A 258 24.76 -10.10 -34.38
N TYR A 259 24.86 -10.85 -33.26
CA TYR A 259 25.93 -10.77 -32.24
C TYR A 259 26.71 -12.09 -32.10
#